data_AF-A0A1Q6NER7-F1
#
_entry.id   AF-A0A1Q6NER7-F1
#
_cell.length_a   1.000
_cell.length_b   1.000
_cell.length_c   1.000
_cell.angle_alpha   90.00
_cell.angle_beta   90.00
_cell.angle_gamma   90.00
#
_symmetry.space_group_name_H-M   'P 1'
#
loop_
_entity.id
_entity.type
_entity.pdbx_description
1 polymer ?
#
loop_
_entity_poly.entity_id
_entity_poly.type
_entity_poly.pdbx_seq_one_letter_code
_entity_poly.pdbx_strand_id
1 'polypeptide(L)'
;MKSPLSQDFHVNQTQIMNNTCYVDLSSDIENAVADVKEKITVYAMVNTLTDLDTAYQVQFTIDGKRVSKLNEFEKFDTLLTSNFSLCK
;
A
#
# COMPACT_ATOMS: atom_id res chain seq x y z
N MET A 1 -8.62 10.30 -15.61
CA MET A 1 -8.06 10.17 -14.25
C MET A 1 -6.58 9.87 -14.40
N LYS A 2 -5.69 10.63 -13.74
CA LYS A 2 -4.26 10.34 -13.74
C LYS A 2 -3.99 9.31 -12.63
N SER A 3 -3.17 8.31 -12.91
CA SER A 3 -2.77 7.32 -11.89
C SER A 3 -2.15 8.04 -10.69
N PRO A 4 -2.49 7.66 -9.44
CA PRO A 4 -1.81 8.17 -8.24
C PRO A 4 -0.41 7.55 -8.05
N LEU A 5 -0.05 6.57 -8.88
CA LEU A 5 1.25 5.88 -8.86
C LEU A 5 2.08 6.34 -10.06
N SER A 6 3.37 6.64 -9.82
CA SER A 6 4.34 6.96 -10.88
C SER A 6 4.57 5.74 -11.79
N GLN A 7 5.18 5.98 -12.95
CA GLN A 7 5.55 4.89 -13.87
C GLN A 7 6.66 3.98 -13.30
N ASP A 8 7.45 4.50 -12.37
CA ASP A 8 8.55 3.78 -11.73
C ASP A 8 8.08 2.92 -10.55
N PHE A 9 6.79 2.99 -10.18
CA PHE A 9 6.22 2.15 -9.14
C PHE A 9 6.31 0.66 -9.51
N HIS A 10 6.98 -0.11 -8.66
CA HIS A 10 7.12 -1.55 -8.83
C HIS A 10 6.73 -2.32 -7.55
N VAL A 11 6.00 -3.43 -7.73
CA VAL A 11 5.70 -4.42 -6.70
C VAL A 11 6.66 -5.59 -6.88
N ASN A 12 7.50 -5.83 -5.88
CA ASN A 12 8.50 -6.90 -5.89
C ASN A 12 7.81 -8.28 -5.77
N GLN A 13 6.89 -8.40 -4.80
CA GLN A 13 6.20 -9.67 -4.52
C GLN A 13 4.84 -9.44 -3.86
N THR A 14 3.90 -10.35 -4.10
CA THR A 14 2.66 -10.47 -3.32
C THR A 14 2.43 -11.89 -2.83
N GLN A 15 1.83 -12.04 -1.66
CA GLN A 15 1.43 -13.33 -1.10
C GLN A 15 0.16 -13.18 -0.26
N ILE A 16 -0.77 -14.14 -0.37
CA ILE A 16 -1.93 -14.20 0.53
C ILE A 16 -1.72 -15.35 1.51
N MET A 17 -1.77 -15.05 2.81
CA MET A 17 -1.76 -16.06 3.88
C MET A 17 -2.70 -15.61 5.00
N ASN A 18 -3.51 -16.53 5.53
CA ASN A 18 -4.43 -16.27 6.64
C ASN A 18 -5.24 -14.97 6.46
N ASN A 19 -5.85 -14.81 5.28
CA ASN A 19 -6.66 -13.64 4.88
C ASN A 19 -5.91 -12.29 4.91
N THR A 20 -4.58 -12.31 4.92
CA THR A 20 -3.72 -11.12 4.83
C THR A 20 -3.01 -11.13 3.49
N CYS A 21 -3.10 -10.03 2.75
CA CYS A 21 -2.27 -9.80 1.58
C CYS A 21 -0.96 -9.13 2.03
N TYR A 22 0.15 -9.81 1.84
CA TYR A 22 1.49 -9.28 2.04
C TYR A 22 1.97 -8.72 0.70
N VAL A 23 2.37 -7.46 0.70
CA VAL A 23 2.81 -6.75 -0.51
C VAL A 23 4.19 -6.16 -0.24
N ASP A 24 5.18 -6.66 -0.96
CA ASP A 24 6.52 -6.08 -0.96
C ASP A 24 6.64 -5.09 -2.11
N LEU A 25 6.91 -3.83 -1.77
CA LEU A 25 7.09 -2.75 -2.71
C LEU A 25 8.58 -2.49 -2.93
N SER A 26 8.93 -2.05 -4.13
CA SER A 26 10.24 -1.43 -4.37
C SER A 26 10.37 -0.13 -3.58
N SER A 27 11.60 0.25 -3.24
CA SER A 27 11.90 1.56 -2.62
C SER A 27 11.51 2.76 -3.48
N ASP A 28 11.23 2.57 -4.78
CA ASP A 28 10.72 3.61 -5.68
C ASP A 28 9.36 4.21 -5.23
N ILE A 29 8.62 3.50 -4.37
CA ILE A 29 7.37 4.00 -3.78
C ILE A 29 7.55 5.36 -3.07
N GLU A 30 8.70 5.62 -2.43
CA GLU A 30 8.96 6.86 -1.69
C GLU A 30 8.88 8.09 -2.61
N ASN A 31 9.38 7.94 -3.84
CA ASN A 31 9.31 8.98 -4.87
C ASN A 31 7.95 8.99 -5.58
N ALA A 32 7.33 7.81 -5.76
CA ALA A 32 6.08 7.66 -6.49
C ALA A 32 4.89 8.35 -5.82
N VAL A 33 4.93 8.52 -4.49
CA VAL A 33 3.84 9.12 -3.71
C VAL A 33 4.07 10.58 -3.33
N ALA A 34 5.19 11.21 -3.73
CA ALA A 34 5.52 12.58 -3.32
C ALA A 34 4.51 13.66 -3.79
N ASP A 35 3.77 13.40 -4.87
CA ASP A 35 2.79 14.33 -5.47
C ASP A 35 1.35 14.15 -4.94
N VAL A 36 1.05 13.05 -4.26
CA VAL A 36 -0.30 12.70 -3.75
C VAL A 36 -0.22 12.55 -2.24
N LYS A 37 -1.30 12.84 -1.50
CA LYS A 37 -1.35 12.49 -0.06
C LYS A 37 -1.11 10.98 0.08
N GLU A 38 0.03 10.57 0.61
CA GLU A 38 0.56 9.20 0.62
C GLU A 38 -0.45 8.23 1.22
N LYS A 39 -1.12 8.68 2.28
CA LYS A 39 -2.23 7.98 2.91
C LYS A 39 -3.33 7.61 1.90
N ILE A 40 -3.72 8.50 1.00
CA ILE A 40 -4.74 8.21 -0.02
C ILE A 40 -4.24 7.12 -0.97
N THR A 41 -2.99 7.21 -1.42
CA THR A 41 -2.41 6.22 -2.33
C THR A 41 -2.32 4.83 -1.69
N VAL A 42 -1.83 4.75 -0.44
CA VAL A 42 -1.77 3.50 0.32
C VAL A 42 -3.17 2.93 0.52
N TYR A 43 -4.14 3.72 0.97
CA TYR A 43 -5.49 3.22 1.19
C TYR A 43 -6.24 2.88 -0.12
N ALA A 44 -5.89 3.48 -1.26
CA ALA A 44 -6.41 3.05 -2.56
C ALA A 44 -5.94 1.61 -2.89
N MET A 45 -4.67 1.28 -2.63
CA MET A 45 -4.17 -0.09 -2.76
C MET A 45 -4.85 -1.03 -1.78
N VAL A 46 -4.93 -0.65 -0.50
CA VAL A 46 -5.58 -1.45 0.54
C VAL A 46 -7.01 -1.76 0.15
N ASN A 47 -7.82 -0.74 -0.18
CA ASN A 47 -9.20 -0.90 -0.58
C ASN A 47 -9.34 -1.88 -1.75
N THR A 48 -8.52 -1.75 -2.79
CA THR A 48 -8.55 -2.62 -3.97
C THR A 48 -8.19 -4.07 -3.62
N LEU A 49 -7.15 -4.28 -2.80
CA LEU A 49 -6.70 -5.63 -2.41
C LEU A 49 -7.68 -6.30 -1.44
N THR A 50 -8.34 -5.53 -0.58
CA THR A 50 -9.34 -6.05 0.36
C THR A 50 -10.73 -6.24 -0.25
N ASP A 51 -10.96 -5.71 -1.45
CA ASP A 51 -12.18 -5.96 -2.22
C ASP A 51 -12.14 -7.37 -2.87
N LEU A 52 -10.98 -8.02 -2.86
CA LEU A 52 -10.86 -9.43 -3.22
C LEU A 52 -11.32 -10.29 -2.03
N ASP A 53 -12.28 -11.19 -2.24
CA ASP A 53 -12.82 -12.12 -1.21
C ASP A 53 -11.75 -12.99 -0.50
N THR A 54 -10.51 -12.95 -0.97
CA THR A 54 -9.37 -13.72 -0.47
C THR A 54 -8.54 -13.00 0.60
N ALA A 55 -8.68 -11.68 0.78
CA ALA A 55 -7.91 -10.90 1.75
C ALA A 55 -8.77 -9.82 2.43
N TYR A 56 -8.67 -9.70 3.76
CA TYR A 56 -9.40 -8.68 4.55
C TYR A 56 -8.50 -7.55 5.04
N GLN A 57 -7.18 -7.73 4.94
CA GLN A 57 -6.18 -6.77 5.40
C GLN A 57 -4.90 -6.89 4.58
N VAL A 58 -4.10 -5.83 4.58
CA VAL A 58 -2.84 -5.74 3.84
C VAL A 58 -1.71 -5.37 4.79
N GLN A 59 -0.54 -6.01 4.62
CA GLN A 59 0.70 -5.60 5.24
C GLN A 59 1.73 -5.25 4.16
N PHE A 60 2.36 -4.09 4.30
CA PHE A 60 3.39 -3.65 3.37
C PHE A 60 4.80 -3.85 3.91
N THR A 61 5.73 -4.14 3.00
CA THR A 61 7.17 -4.04 3.20
C THR A 61 7.79 -3.26 2.04
N ILE A 62 9.01 -2.75 2.24
CA ILE A 62 9.83 -2.12 1.20
C ILE A 62 11.13 -2.89 1.10
N ASP A 63 11.41 -3.47 -0.07
CA ASP A 63 12.59 -4.29 -0.34
C ASP A 63 12.84 -5.35 0.75
N GLY A 64 11.76 -6.05 1.14
CA GLY A 64 11.75 -7.09 2.16
C GLY A 64 11.81 -6.60 3.61
N LYS A 65 11.80 -5.29 3.86
CA LYS A 65 11.93 -4.70 5.20
C LYS A 65 10.62 -4.07 5.67
N ARG A 66 10.32 -4.23 6.96
CA ARG A 66 9.26 -3.46 7.62
C ARG A 66 9.73 -2.02 7.81
N VAL A 67 8.93 -1.09 7.30
CA VAL A 67 9.18 0.35 7.40
C VAL A 67 7.99 0.98 8.11
N SER A 68 8.22 1.60 9.27
CA SER A 68 7.13 2.14 10.10
C SER A 68 6.50 3.42 9.56
N LYS A 69 7.19 4.12 8.65
CA LYS A 69 6.78 5.41 8.09
C LYS A 69 7.13 5.48 6.60
N LEU A 70 6.15 5.72 5.74
CA LEU A 70 6.33 5.99 4.31
C LEU A 70 6.10 7.48 4.08
N ASN A 71 7.17 8.26 3.87
CA ASN A 71 7.13 9.73 3.92
C ASN A 71 6.30 10.16 5.14
N GLU A 72 5.29 11.02 5.05
CA GLU A 72 4.52 11.45 6.23
C GLU A 72 3.47 10.45 6.74
N PHE A 73 3.30 9.30 6.09
CA PHE A 73 2.35 8.28 6.53
C PHE A 73 2.96 7.35 7.59
N GLU A 74 2.59 7.57 8.85
CA GLU A 74 2.96 6.71 9.97
C GLU A 74 2.20 5.38 10.00
N LYS A 75 2.78 4.39 10.69
CA LYS A 75 2.23 3.03 10.91
C LYS A 75 2.06 2.24 9.60
N PHE A 76 2.94 2.48 8.64
CA PHE A 76 2.92 1.82 7.33
C PHE A 76 3.16 0.30 7.40
N ASP A 77 3.91 -0.17 8.40
CA ASP A 77 4.22 -1.58 8.63
C ASP A 77 3.11 -2.37 9.36
N THR A 78 2.04 -1.70 9.78
CA THR A 78 0.91 -2.34 10.46
C THR A 78 -0.03 -3.05 9.49
N LEU A 79 -0.97 -3.83 10.04
CA LEU A 79 -2.06 -4.42 9.28
C LEU A 79 -3.09 -3.33 8.97
N LEU A 80 -3.25 -3.01 7.69
CA LEU A 80 -4.18 -2.01 7.20
C LEU A 80 -5.44 -2.69 6.67
N THR A 81 -6.60 -2.15 7.03
CA THR A 81 -7.91 -2.57 6.53
C THR A 81 -8.52 -1.46 5.68
N SER A 82 -9.51 -1.82 4.87
CA SER A 82 -10.21 -0.88 3.98
C SER A 82 -10.68 0.37 4.72
N ASN A 83 -10.46 1.54 4.11
CA ASN A 83 -10.97 2.81 4.60
C ASN A 83 -11.44 3.70 3.43
N PHE A 84 -12.68 3.45 2.98
CA PHE A 84 -13.29 4.18 1.87
C PHE A 84 -13.64 5.64 2.19
N SER A 85 -13.56 6.07 3.47
CA SER A 85 -13.81 7.47 3.83
C SER A 85 -12.77 8.45 3.29
N LEU A 86 -11.58 7.94 2.93
CA LEU A 86 -10.44 8.71 2.44
C LEU A 86 -10.47 8.98 0.93
N CYS A 87 -11.35 8.32 0.19
CA CYS A 87 -11.46 8.40 -1.27
C CYS A 87 -12.65 9.27 -1.75
N LYS A 88 -13.12 10.20 -0.90
CA LYS A 88 -14.24 11.09 -1.19
C LYS A 88 -13.82 12.37 -1.91
#